data_AF-A0A7X4IT08-F1
#
_entry.id   AF-A0A7X4IT08-F1
#
_cell.length_a   1.000
_cell.length_b   1.000
_cell.length_c   1.000
_cell.angle_alpha   90.00
_cell.angle_beta   90.00
_cell.angle_gamma   90.00
#
_symmetry.space_group_name_H-M   'P 1'
#
loop_
_entity.id
_entity.type
_entity.pdbx_description
1 polymer ?
#
loop_
_entity_poly.entity_id
_entity_poly.type
_entity_poly.pdbx_seq_one_letter_code
_entity_poly.pdbx_strand_id
1 'polypeptide(L)'
;MERLNLEQLARLVDEPPTPEERAVLEGDPGLKRELAALRSQTEALGNLPAVLPPPGSWHELEKKLMAAGLIFGRRENAYLWRKWLQVAAALIVFIGGAAVGWVTGSAPAGFGSAGAGPEPASYASIEEAREAVGEAARQYLAAYGGYQELQSAQGLQGRVRDPAARVAAIETLMAASRAAVEQSPGDQFLNEVWVRSYAELDQTIRQVIADWR
;
A
#
# COMPACT_ATOMS: atom_id res chain seq x y z
N MET A 1 -46.95 27.88 -2.30
CA MET A 1 -45.52 27.99 -2.60
C MET A 1 -44.81 27.20 -1.53
N GLU A 2 -44.25 26.06 -1.89
CA GLU A 2 -43.56 25.17 -0.97
C GLU A 2 -42.18 25.78 -0.68
N ARG A 3 -41.97 26.23 0.56
CA ARG A 3 -40.67 26.76 0.99
C ARG A 3 -39.74 25.57 1.22
N LEU A 4 -38.51 25.63 0.70
CA LEU A 4 -37.50 24.62 0.98
C LEU A 4 -37.28 24.53 2.50
N ASN A 5 -37.26 23.31 3.02
CA ASN A 5 -37.02 23.08 4.44
C ASN A 5 -35.52 23.26 4.77
N LEU A 6 -35.19 23.30 6.06
CA LEU A 6 -33.81 23.52 6.51
C LEU A 6 -32.84 22.43 6.03
N GLU A 7 -33.28 21.16 5.99
CA GLU A 7 -32.45 20.03 5.54
C GLU A 7 -32.09 20.16 4.06
N GLN A 8 -33.06 20.53 3.22
CA GLN A 8 -32.86 20.82 1.81
C GLN A 8 -31.91 22.01 1.63
N LEU A 9 -32.09 23.09 2.42
CA LEU A 9 -31.19 24.24 2.38
C LEU A 9 -29.76 23.89 2.78
N ALA A 10 -29.60 23.05 3.81
CA ALA A 10 -28.31 22.56 4.28
C ALA A 10 -27.63 21.68 3.22
N ARG A 11 -28.36 20.79 2.55
CA ARG A 11 -27.85 19.99 1.43
C ARG A 11 -27.28 20.88 0.31
N LEU A 12 -27.97 21.98 0.00
CA LEU A 12 -27.55 22.93 -1.05
C LEU A 12 -26.29 23.74 -0.70
N VAL A 13 -25.77 23.64 0.52
CA VAL A 13 -24.46 24.20 0.87
C VAL A 13 -23.37 23.47 0.10
N ASP A 14 -23.43 22.14 0.05
CA ASP A 14 -22.41 21.27 -0.55
C ASP A 14 -22.79 20.76 -1.95
N GLU A 15 -24.09 20.64 -2.25
CA GLU A 15 -24.59 20.10 -3.52
C GLU A 15 -25.19 21.19 -4.44
N PRO A 16 -25.08 21.03 -5.78
CA PRO A 16 -25.71 21.94 -6.72
C PRO A 16 -27.25 21.80 -6.71
N PRO A 17 -28.01 22.90 -6.76
CA PRO A 17 -29.47 22.83 -6.77
C PRO A 17 -29.99 22.23 -8.06
N THR A 18 -31.03 21.41 -7.92
CA THR A 18 -31.84 20.91 -9.04
C THR A 18 -32.55 22.08 -9.76
N PRO A 19 -33.03 21.90 -11.00
CA PRO A 19 -33.70 22.95 -11.75
C PRO A 19 -34.93 23.52 -11.03
N GLU A 20 -35.68 22.69 -10.32
CA GLU A 20 -36.88 23.09 -9.57
C GLU A 20 -36.52 23.92 -8.33
N GLU A 21 -35.53 23.48 -7.56
CA GLU A 21 -35.02 24.24 -6.40
C GLU A 21 -34.42 25.58 -6.80
N ARG A 22 -33.77 25.64 -7.97
CA ARG A 22 -33.25 26.89 -8.53
C ARG A 22 -34.37 27.88 -8.83
N ALA A 23 -35.48 27.42 -9.41
CA ALA A 23 -36.64 28.26 -9.66
C ALA A 23 -37.26 28.80 -8.34
N VAL A 24 -37.29 27.97 -7.28
CA VAL A 24 -37.75 28.40 -5.95
C VAL A 24 -36.81 29.43 -5.33
N LEU A 25 -35.50 29.23 -5.43
CA LEU A 25 -34.50 30.20 -4.96
C LEU A 25 -34.57 31.51 -5.75
N GLU A 26 -34.84 31.46 -7.06
CA GLU A 26 -35.02 32.65 -7.89
C GLU A 26 -36.27 33.44 -7.53
N GLY A 27 -37.34 32.74 -7.13
CA GLY A 27 -38.59 33.35 -6.67
C GLY A 27 -38.55 33.94 -5.26
N ASP A 28 -37.60 33.55 -4.40
CA ASP A 28 -37.53 34.01 -3.00
C ASP A 28 -36.12 34.51 -2.58
N PRO A 29 -35.92 35.84 -2.49
CA PRO A 29 -34.66 36.43 -2.04
C PRO A 29 -34.37 36.22 -0.55
N GLY A 30 -35.34 35.81 0.26
CA GLY A 30 -35.14 35.39 1.66
C GLY A 30 -34.34 34.09 1.73
N LEU A 31 -34.78 33.06 1.01
CA LEU A 31 -34.09 31.76 0.94
C LEU A 31 -32.68 31.87 0.37
N LYS A 32 -32.46 32.72 -0.64
CA LYS A 32 -31.11 33.01 -1.17
C LYS A 32 -30.17 33.58 -0.11
N ARG A 33 -30.65 34.52 0.71
CA ARG A 33 -29.85 35.11 1.80
C ARG A 33 -29.54 34.09 2.88
N GLU A 34 -30.51 33.24 3.21
CA GLU A 34 -30.35 32.17 4.21
C GLU A 34 -29.30 31.14 3.76
N LEU A 35 -29.36 30.68 2.50
CA LEU A 35 -28.36 29.78 1.92
C LEU A 35 -26.96 30.41 1.87
N ALA A 36 -26.87 31.71 1.51
CA ALA A 36 -25.60 32.43 1.51
C ALA A 36 -25.01 32.54 2.92
N ALA A 37 -25.84 32.77 3.94
CA ALA A 37 -25.42 32.81 5.33
C ALA A 37 -24.93 31.44 5.83
N LEU A 38 -25.56 30.34 5.42
CA LEU A 38 -25.09 28.99 5.74
C LEU A 38 -23.73 28.70 5.09
N ARG A 39 -23.57 29.03 3.80
CA ARG A 39 -22.28 28.85 3.09
C ARG A 39 -21.15 29.64 3.73
N SER A 40 -21.40 30.90 4.10
CA SER A 40 -20.42 31.74 4.79
C SER A 40 -20.01 31.17 6.15
N GLN A 41 -20.94 30.59 6.90
CA GLN A 41 -20.64 29.92 8.18
C GLN A 41 -19.80 28.66 7.96
N THR A 42 -20.15 27.82 6.97
CA THR A 42 -19.37 26.62 6.63
C THR A 42 -17.95 26.98 6.21
N GLU A 43 -17.76 28.04 5.43
CA GLU A 43 -16.45 28.54 5.04
C GLU A 43 -15.65 29.05 6.26
N ALA A 44 -16.29 29.79 7.16
CA ALA A 44 -15.66 30.25 8.40
C ALA A 44 -15.22 29.08 9.30
N LEU A 45 -16.02 28.01 9.37
CA LEU A 45 -15.69 26.79 10.09
C LEU A 45 -14.56 26.00 9.40
N GLY A 46 -14.56 25.93 8.07
CA GLY A 46 -13.51 25.29 7.29
C GLY A 46 -12.14 25.97 7.40
N ASN A 47 -12.13 27.28 7.67
CA ASN A 47 -10.92 28.07 7.88
C ASN A 47 -10.37 28.01 9.32
N LEU A 48 -11.02 27.28 10.22
CA LEU A 48 -10.49 27.08 11.57
C LEU A 48 -9.16 26.30 11.50
N PRO A 49 -8.19 26.60 12.37
CA PRO A 49 -6.93 25.88 12.40
C PRO A 49 -7.19 24.39 12.64
N ALA A 50 -6.53 23.55 11.84
CA ALA A 50 -6.64 22.11 11.95
C ALA A 50 -6.28 21.67 13.38
N VAL A 51 -7.28 21.18 14.11
CA VAL A 51 -7.05 20.54 15.40
C VAL A 51 -6.40 19.19 15.09
N LEU A 52 -5.07 19.11 15.23
CA LEU A 52 -4.40 17.82 15.12
C LEU A 52 -4.89 16.92 16.27
N PRO A 53 -5.35 15.70 15.96
CA PRO A 53 -5.71 14.76 17.00
C PRO A 53 -4.45 14.38 17.78
N PRO A 54 -4.55 14.08 19.09
CA PRO A 54 -3.39 13.73 19.90
C PRO A 54 -2.64 12.54 19.30
N PRO A 55 -1.29 12.53 19.33
CA PRO A 55 -0.51 11.46 18.72
C PRO A 55 -0.95 10.09 19.26
N GLY A 56 -1.18 9.13 18.34
CA GLY A 56 -1.65 7.78 18.66
C GLY A 56 -3.17 7.56 18.61
N SER A 57 -3.98 8.62 18.63
CA SER A 57 -5.46 8.49 18.62
C SER A 57 -6.05 7.94 17.32
N TRP A 58 -5.31 8.01 16.21
CA TRP A 58 -5.69 7.40 14.94
C TRP A 58 -5.88 5.88 15.03
N HIS A 59 -4.97 5.19 15.73
CA HIS A 59 -5.04 3.74 15.91
C HIS A 59 -6.24 3.33 16.79
N GLU A 60 -6.60 4.14 17.78
CA GLU A 60 -7.81 3.90 18.56
C GLU A 60 -9.08 4.11 17.74
N LEU A 61 -9.10 5.14 16.88
CA LEU A 61 -10.20 5.41 15.99
C LEU A 61 -10.40 4.25 15.01
N GLU A 62 -9.30 3.76 14.42
CA GLU A 62 -9.30 2.62 13.50
C GLU A 62 -9.85 1.36 14.19
N LYS A 63 -9.41 1.06 15.41
CA LYS A 63 -9.96 -0.05 16.20
C LYS A 63 -11.46 0.10 16.45
N LYS A 64 -11.93 1.31 16.79
CA LYS A 64 -13.35 1.59 17.02
C LYS A 64 -14.17 1.48 15.73
N LEU A 65 -13.63 1.92 14.60
CA LEU A 65 -14.27 1.83 13.28
C LEU A 65 -14.33 0.38 12.76
N MET A 66 -13.30 -0.43 13.03
CA MET A 66 -13.31 -1.87 12.76
C MET A 66 -14.34 -2.59 13.64
N ALA A 67 -14.38 -2.26 14.94
CA ALA A 67 -15.38 -2.81 15.87
C ALA A 67 -16.82 -2.44 15.48
N ALA A 68 -17.01 -1.24 14.91
CA ALA A 68 -18.29 -0.78 14.37
C ALA A 68 -18.60 -1.31 12.96
N GLY A 69 -17.69 -2.06 12.33
CA GLY A 69 -17.87 -2.64 11.00
C GLY A 69 -17.91 -1.62 9.85
N LEU A 70 -17.55 -0.36 10.12
CA LEU A 70 -17.52 0.73 9.13
C LEU A 70 -16.32 0.60 8.19
N ILE A 71 -15.23 0.02 8.68
CA ILE A 71 -14.06 -0.30 7.88
C ILE A 71 -13.73 -1.78 8.05
N PHE A 72 -13.48 -2.44 6.94
CA PHE A 72 -12.82 -3.74 6.96
C PHE A 72 -11.33 -3.44 6.96
N GLY A 73 -10.62 -3.90 7.99
CA GLY A 73 -9.17 -3.86 8.01
C GLY A 73 -8.62 -4.35 6.67
N ARG A 74 -7.60 -3.65 6.16
CA ARG A 74 -6.97 -3.94 4.87
C ARG A 74 -6.80 -5.46 4.76
N ARG A 75 -7.38 -6.08 3.73
CA ARG A 75 -7.44 -7.54 3.59
C ARG A 75 -6.04 -8.07 3.28
N GLU A 76 -5.23 -8.28 4.32
CA GLU A 76 -3.85 -8.82 4.25
C GLU A 76 -3.83 -10.26 3.65
N ASN A 77 -5.00 -10.90 3.55
CA ASN A 77 -5.17 -12.26 3.05
C ASN A 77 -5.12 -12.44 1.52
N ALA A 78 -4.88 -11.38 0.74
CA ALA A 78 -4.64 -11.55 -0.70
C ALA A 78 -3.44 -12.46 -0.99
N TYR A 79 -2.42 -12.46 -0.11
CA TYR A 79 -1.25 -13.33 -0.21
C TYR A 79 -1.58 -14.80 0.07
N LEU A 80 -2.44 -15.08 1.05
CA LEU A 80 -2.84 -16.45 1.38
C LEU A 80 -3.71 -17.06 0.26
N TRP A 81 -4.65 -16.29 -0.29
CA TRP A 81 -5.48 -16.73 -1.43
C TRP A 81 -4.65 -17.08 -2.67
N ARG A 82 -3.59 -16.31 -2.93
CA ARG A 82 -2.67 -16.52 -4.05
C ARG A 82 -1.80 -17.77 -3.88
N LYS A 83 -1.39 -18.09 -2.64
CA LYS A 83 -0.68 -19.35 -2.34
C LYS A 83 -1.59 -20.57 -2.57
N TRP A 84 -2.86 -20.52 -2.17
CA TRP A 84 -3.82 -21.60 -2.42
C TRP A 84 -4.11 -21.78 -3.91
N LEU A 85 -4.19 -20.70 -4.68
CA LEU A 85 -4.34 -20.76 -6.14
C LEU A 85 -3.10 -21.36 -6.82
N GLN A 86 -1.91 -21.07 -6.29
CA GLN A 86 -0.64 -21.60 -6.81
C GLN A 86 -0.49 -23.10 -6.54
N VAL A 87 -1.00 -23.60 -5.40
CA VAL A 87 -1.10 -25.04 -5.12
C VAL A 87 -2.04 -25.72 -6.10
N ALA A 88 -3.20 -25.13 -6.39
CA ALA A 88 -4.14 -25.68 -7.38
C ALA A 88 -3.54 -25.72 -8.79
N ALA A 89 -2.84 -24.65 -9.21
CA ALA A 89 -2.13 -24.62 -10.49
C ALA A 89 -0.98 -25.65 -10.55
N ALA A 90 -0.22 -25.82 -9.48
CA ALA A 90 0.83 -26.84 -9.39
C ALA A 90 0.24 -28.25 -9.49
N LEU A 91 -0.94 -28.51 -8.91
CA LEU A 91 -1.62 -29.80 -9.01
C LEU A 91 -2.06 -30.10 -10.46
N ILE A 92 -2.59 -29.09 -11.16
CA ILE A 92 -3.01 -29.23 -12.57
C ILE A 92 -1.80 -29.49 -13.49
N VAL A 93 -0.68 -28.79 -13.26
CA VAL A 93 0.57 -29.00 -14.01
C VAL A 93 1.20 -30.35 -13.70
N PHE A 94 1.13 -30.81 -12.45
CA PHE A 94 1.63 -32.13 -12.04
C PHE A 94 0.84 -33.27 -12.68
N ILE A 95 -0.49 -33.15 -12.74
CA ILE A 95 -1.36 -34.14 -13.40
C ILE A 95 -1.17 -34.09 -14.93
N GLY A 96 -1.00 -32.90 -15.51
CA GLY A 96 -0.74 -32.73 -16.95
C GLY A 96 0.65 -33.21 -17.39
N GLY A 97 1.67 -33.08 -16.53
CA GLY A 97 3.06 -33.45 -16.84
C GLY A 97 3.35 -34.95 -16.82
N ALA A 98 2.59 -35.74 -16.05
CA ALA A 98 2.81 -37.18 -15.91
C ALA A 98 2.47 -38.01 -17.17
N ALA A 99 1.64 -37.48 -18.07
CA ALA A 99 1.19 -38.21 -19.26
C ALA A 99 2.17 -38.14 -20.45
N VAL A 100 3.08 -37.15 -20.49
CA VAL A 100 3.96 -36.91 -21.64
C VAL A 100 5.32 -37.62 -21.51
N GLY A 101 5.74 -37.97 -20.29
CA GLY A 101 7.06 -38.57 -20.02
C GLY A 101 7.22 -40.07 -20.35
N TRP A 102 6.14 -40.77 -20.72
CA TRP A 102 6.17 -42.24 -20.87
C TRP A 102 6.51 -42.76 -22.27
N VAL A 103 6.63 -41.91 -23.30
CA VAL A 103 6.75 -42.37 -24.70
C VAL A 103 8.17 -42.29 -25.27
N THR A 104 9.10 -41.57 -24.64
CA THR A 104 10.44 -41.37 -25.20
C THR A 104 11.54 -41.53 -24.15
N GLY A 105 12.04 -42.76 -23.93
CA GLY A 105 13.21 -42.95 -23.07
C GLY A 105 13.44 -44.39 -22.62
N SER A 106 13.84 -45.24 -23.55
CA SER A 106 14.37 -46.57 -23.30
C SER A 106 15.76 -46.54 -22.62
N ALA A 107 15.94 -47.43 -21.65
CA ALA A 107 17.17 -47.96 -21.03
C ALA A 107 17.65 -47.36 -19.68
N PRO A 108 18.24 -48.20 -18.79
CA PRO A 108 18.05 -48.10 -17.34
C PRO A 108 19.32 -47.70 -16.59
N ALA A 109 19.22 -46.78 -15.62
CA ALA A 109 20.16 -46.69 -14.50
C ALA A 109 19.67 -45.69 -13.45
N GLY A 110 19.58 -46.15 -12.21
CA GLY A 110 19.62 -45.30 -11.01
C GLY A 110 18.28 -44.70 -10.63
N PHE A 111 17.74 -45.17 -9.50
CA PHE A 111 16.85 -44.36 -8.66
C PHE A 111 17.63 -43.11 -8.22
N GLY A 112 17.59 -42.07 -9.05
CA GLY A 112 18.03 -40.73 -8.71
C GLY A 112 16.99 -40.12 -7.79
N SER A 113 17.38 -39.98 -6.52
CA SER A 113 16.65 -39.36 -5.42
C SER A 113 15.68 -38.26 -5.89
N ALA A 114 14.38 -38.48 -5.63
CA ALA A 114 13.38 -37.44 -5.76
C ALA A 114 13.74 -36.29 -4.82
N GLY A 115 13.89 -35.09 -5.40
CA GLY A 115 14.40 -33.90 -4.75
C GLY A 115 13.76 -33.64 -3.39
N ALA A 116 14.62 -33.63 -2.37
CA ALA A 116 14.31 -33.08 -1.07
C ALA A 116 13.80 -31.63 -1.26
N GLY A 117 12.65 -31.32 -0.67
CA GLY A 117 12.32 -29.93 -0.38
C GLY A 117 13.44 -29.31 0.47
N PRO A 118 13.61 -27.98 0.49
CA PRO A 118 14.68 -27.36 1.27
C PRO A 118 14.54 -27.80 2.73
N GLU A 119 15.45 -28.66 3.19
CA GLU A 119 15.55 -29.02 4.59
C GLU A 119 15.87 -27.76 5.40
N PRO A 120 15.37 -27.64 6.64
CA PRO A 120 15.74 -26.52 7.50
C PRO A 120 17.26 -26.53 7.69
N ALA A 121 17.93 -25.49 7.21
CA ALA A 121 19.37 -25.34 7.36
C ALA A 121 19.72 -25.31 8.86
N SER A 122 20.49 -26.31 9.30
CA SER A 122 21.05 -26.37 10.64
C SER A 122 22.47 -25.81 10.59
N TYR A 123 22.78 -24.83 11.44
CA TYR A 123 24.08 -24.17 11.51
C TYR A 123 24.80 -24.58 12.78
N ALA A 124 26.09 -24.88 12.70
CA ALA A 124 26.89 -25.32 13.86
C ALA A 124 27.29 -24.14 14.76
N SER A 125 27.22 -22.89 14.28
CA SER A 125 27.53 -21.70 15.06
C SER A 125 26.80 -20.43 14.59
N ILE A 126 26.77 -19.41 15.45
CA ILE A 126 26.22 -18.07 15.12
C ILE A 126 27.00 -17.42 13.98
N GLU A 127 28.32 -17.60 13.94
CA GLU A 127 29.17 -17.02 12.90
C GLU A 127 28.89 -17.64 11.53
N GLU A 128 28.74 -18.97 11.48
CA GLU A 128 28.35 -19.70 10.26
C GLU A 128 26.95 -19.27 9.78
N ALA A 129 25.99 -19.10 10.69
CA ALA A 129 24.67 -18.58 10.35
C ALA A 129 24.74 -17.14 9.80
N ARG A 130 25.59 -16.28 10.38
CA ARG A 130 25.81 -14.90 9.92
C ARG A 130 26.40 -14.86 8.52
N GLU A 131 27.39 -15.71 8.24
CA GLU A 131 28.00 -15.84 6.91
C GLU A 131 26.98 -16.34 5.88
N ALA A 132 26.18 -17.36 6.24
CA ALA A 132 25.13 -17.90 5.38
C ALA A 132 24.06 -16.85 5.04
N VAL A 133 23.63 -16.04 6.03
CA VAL A 133 22.72 -14.90 5.79
C VAL A 133 23.36 -13.87 4.86
N GLY A 134 24.64 -13.56 5.05
CA GLY A 134 25.37 -12.64 4.18
C GLY A 134 25.47 -13.13 2.74
N GLU A 135 25.68 -14.43 2.52
CA GLU A 135 25.70 -15.04 1.20
C GLU A 135 24.31 -15.05 0.55
N ALA A 136 23.28 -15.44 1.29
CA ALA A 136 21.91 -15.40 0.82
C ALA A 136 21.48 -13.98 0.42
N ALA A 137 21.88 -12.96 1.20
CA ALA A 137 21.62 -11.57 0.86
C ALA A 137 22.30 -11.16 -0.46
N ARG A 138 23.56 -11.55 -0.69
CA ARG A 138 24.26 -11.28 -1.95
C ARG A 138 23.58 -11.96 -3.14
N GLN A 139 23.18 -13.22 -2.99
CA GLN A 139 22.46 -13.97 -4.02
C GLN A 139 21.11 -13.33 -4.35
N TYR A 140 20.35 -12.94 -3.33
CA TYR A 140 19.09 -12.23 -3.49
C TYR A 140 19.28 -10.92 -4.27
N LEU A 141 20.25 -10.09 -3.87
CA LEU A 141 20.51 -8.81 -4.52
C LEU A 141 20.94 -8.98 -5.99
N ALA A 142 21.78 -9.98 -6.28
CA ALA A 142 22.19 -10.29 -7.65
C ALA A 142 20.99 -10.76 -8.50
N ALA A 143 20.15 -11.66 -7.98
CA ALA A 143 18.95 -12.13 -8.66
C ALA A 143 17.95 -11.00 -8.90
N TYR A 144 17.78 -10.11 -7.92
CA TYR A 144 16.91 -8.95 -8.02
C TYR A 144 17.42 -7.95 -9.06
N GLY A 145 18.73 -7.71 -9.14
CA GLY A 145 19.35 -6.89 -10.18
C GLY A 145 19.07 -7.43 -11.59
N GLY A 146 19.29 -8.73 -11.82
CA GLY A 146 18.97 -9.36 -13.11
C GLY A 146 17.48 -9.31 -13.45
N TYR A 147 16.59 -9.46 -12.45
CA TYR A 147 15.15 -9.29 -12.64
C TYR A 147 14.78 -7.85 -13.05
N GLN A 148 15.41 -6.84 -12.44
CA GLN A 148 15.20 -5.45 -12.83
C GLN A 148 15.67 -5.18 -14.26
N GLU A 149 16.84 -5.69 -14.65
CA GLU A 149 17.38 -5.54 -16.00
C GLU A 149 16.47 -6.16 -17.06
N LEU A 150 15.90 -7.34 -16.79
CA LEU A 150 14.92 -7.98 -17.66
C LEU A 150 13.62 -7.17 -17.76
N GLN A 151 13.17 -6.55 -16.67
CA GLN A 151 12.03 -5.62 -16.72
C GLN A 151 12.33 -4.36 -17.52
N SER A 152 13.58 -3.87 -17.49
CA SER A 152 14.05 -2.77 -18.36
C SER A 152 13.94 -3.14 -19.82
N ALA A 153 14.52 -4.28 -20.18
CA ALA A 153 14.56 -4.76 -21.56
C ALA A 153 13.15 -4.98 -22.15
N GLN A 154 12.19 -5.36 -21.30
CA GLN A 154 10.78 -5.56 -21.70
C GLN A 154 9.94 -4.28 -21.68
N GLY A 155 10.53 -3.11 -21.40
CA GLY A 155 9.80 -1.83 -21.36
C GLY A 155 8.78 -1.72 -20.23
N LEU A 156 8.79 -2.63 -19.26
CA LEU A 156 7.88 -2.66 -18.11
C LEU A 156 8.23 -1.60 -17.05
N GLN A 157 9.40 -0.96 -17.18
CA GLN A 157 9.89 0.05 -16.24
C GLN A 157 9.01 1.31 -16.13
N GLY A 158 8.29 1.70 -17.19
CA GLY A 158 7.47 2.91 -17.19
C GLY A 158 6.33 2.90 -16.15
N ARG A 159 5.93 1.72 -15.65
CA ARG A 159 4.87 1.57 -14.63
C ARG A 159 5.41 1.48 -13.19
N VAL A 160 6.70 1.16 -13.00
CA VAL A 160 7.36 1.00 -11.68
C VAL A 160 8.16 2.25 -11.28
N ARG A 161 8.47 3.13 -12.24
CA ARG A 161 9.22 4.36 -12.02
C ARG A 161 8.35 5.58 -11.74
N ASP A 162 7.07 5.42 -11.37
CA ASP A 162 6.24 6.53 -10.94
C ASP A 162 6.88 7.18 -9.70
N PRO A 163 7.45 8.39 -9.82
CA PRO A 163 8.14 9.03 -8.71
C PRO A 163 7.20 9.29 -7.53
N ALA A 164 5.90 9.50 -7.79
CA ALA A 164 4.89 9.68 -6.75
C ALA A 164 4.62 8.37 -5.99
N ALA A 165 4.52 7.23 -6.69
CA ALA A 165 4.39 5.93 -6.06
C ALA A 165 5.61 5.57 -5.21
N ARG A 166 6.82 5.98 -5.65
CA ARG A 166 8.05 5.78 -4.87
C ARG A 166 8.08 6.63 -3.61
N VAL A 167 7.65 7.90 -3.67
CA VAL A 167 7.48 8.76 -2.49
C VAL A 167 6.53 8.10 -1.49
N ALA A 168 5.36 7.63 -1.93
CA ALA A 168 4.39 6.95 -1.06
C ALA A 168 4.98 5.69 -0.40
N ALA A 169 5.77 4.90 -1.13
CA ALA A 169 6.45 3.73 -0.56
C ALA A 169 7.48 4.12 0.51
N ILE A 170 8.32 5.14 0.26
CA ILE A 170 9.31 5.63 1.23
C ILE A 170 8.61 6.20 2.48
N GLU A 171 7.50 6.91 2.31
CA GLU A 171 6.68 7.40 3.44
C GLU A 171 6.12 6.27 4.29
N THR A 172 5.64 5.17 3.68
CA THR A 172 5.20 4.00 4.44
C THR A 172 6.34 3.30 5.18
N LEU A 173 7.52 3.18 4.55
CA LEU A 173 8.70 2.62 5.19
C LEU A 173 9.13 3.49 6.38
N MET A 174 9.14 4.81 6.19
CA MET A 174 9.38 5.77 7.26
C MET A 174 8.40 5.57 8.43
N ALA A 175 7.08 5.58 8.18
CA ALA A 175 6.11 5.39 9.24
C ALA A 175 6.36 4.11 10.06
N ALA A 176 6.73 3.01 9.40
CA ALA A 176 7.10 1.75 10.06
C ALA A 176 8.41 1.86 10.85
N SER A 177 9.46 2.46 10.27
CA SER A 177 10.76 2.65 10.92
C SER A 177 10.65 3.54 12.16
N ARG A 178 9.83 4.59 12.12
CA ARG A 178 9.58 5.45 13.29
C ARG A 178 8.98 4.64 14.45
N ALA A 179 7.98 3.81 14.18
CA ALA A 179 7.39 2.95 15.20
C ALA A 179 8.41 1.95 15.77
N ALA A 180 9.33 1.45 14.96
CA ALA A 180 10.40 0.58 15.40
C ALA A 180 11.44 1.30 16.28
N VAL A 181 11.81 2.54 15.92
CA VAL A 181 12.71 3.40 16.73
C VAL A 181 12.06 3.77 18.07
N GLU A 182 10.75 4.04 18.09
CA GLU A 182 10.02 4.33 19.34
C GLU A 182 10.00 3.13 20.31
N GLN A 183 9.96 1.90 19.78
CA GLN A 183 10.03 0.67 20.59
C GLN A 183 11.46 0.37 21.07
N SER A 184 12.46 0.68 20.24
CA SER A 184 13.88 0.41 20.53
C SER A 184 14.77 1.63 20.25
N PRO A 185 14.74 2.68 21.09
CA PRO A 185 15.45 3.94 20.81
C PRO A 185 16.97 3.80 20.73
N GLY A 186 17.53 2.81 21.44
CA GLY A 186 18.97 2.53 21.47
C GLY A 186 19.48 1.65 20.33
N ASP A 187 18.62 1.20 19.42
CA ASP A 187 19.03 0.36 18.31
C ASP A 187 19.68 1.20 17.20
N GLN A 188 20.99 1.05 17.04
CA GLN A 188 21.76 1.79 16.03
C GLN A 188 21.29 1.50 14.60
N PHE A 189 20.93 0.25 14.28
CA PHE A 189 20.54 -0.13 12.92
C PHE A 189 19.23 0.54 12.52
N LEU A 190 18.23 0.55 13.42
CA LEU A 190 16.95 1.20 13.16
C LEU A 190 17.11 2.71 12.96
N ASN A 191 17.97 3.34 13.76
CA ASN A 191 18.29 4.75 13.62
C ASN A 191 18.98 5.07 12.29
N GLU A 192 19.93 4.23 11.84
CA GLU A 192 20.60 4.39 10.55
C GLU A 192 19.63 4.22 9.36
N VAL A 193 18.76 3.20 9.42
CA VAL A 193 17.74 2.96 8.39
C VAL A 193 16.81 4.16 8.27
N TRP A 194 16.29 4.66 9.40
CA TRP A 194 15.41 5.82 9.45
C TRP A 194 16.03 7.06 8.80
N VAL A 195 17.26 7.41 9.17
CA VAL A 195 17.97 8.60 8.62
C VAL A 195 18.22 8.44 7.12
N ARG A 196 18.62 7.23 6.67
CA ARG A 196 18.84 6.97 5.24
C ARG A 196 17.55 7.08 4.43
N SER A 197 16.45 6.54 4.93
CA SER A 197 15.14 6.66 4.27
C SER A 197 14.68 8.12 4.16
N TYR A 198 14.95 8.95 5.17
CA TYR A 198 14.65 10.38 5.12
C TYR A 198 15.44 11.11 4.03
N ALA A 199 16.74 10.80 3.88
CA ALA A 199 17.56 11.38 2.81
C ALA A 199 17.09 10.95 1.41
N GLU A 200 16.68 9.69 1.25
CA GLU A 200 16.16 9.18 -0.01
C GLU A 200 14.83 9.84 -0.41
N LEU A 201 13.97 10.13 0.57
CA LEU A 201 12.73 10.88 0.36
C LEU A 201 13.02 12.27 -0.20
N ASP A 202 13.92 13.03 0.45
CA ASP A 202 14.24 14.40 0.04
C ASP A 202 14.80 14.42 -1.40
N GLN A 203 15.67 13.47 -1.73
CA GLN A 203 16.18 13.33 -3.09
C GLN A 203 15.07 13.01 -4.11
N THR A 204 14.16 12.11 -3.76
CA THR A 204 13.07 11.71 -4.66
C THR A 204 12.07 12.83 -4.88
N ILE A 205 11.73 13.59 -3.83
CA ILE A 205 10.85 14.78 -3.95
C ILE A 205 11.48 15.83 -4.86
N ARG A 206 12.79 16.10 -4.74
CA ARG A 206 13.50 17.02 -5.65
C ARG A 206 13.43 16.56 -7.11
N GLN A 207 13.53 15.26 -7.36
CA GLN A 207 13.38 14.70 -8.71
C GLN A 207 11.95 14.90 -9.25
N VAL A 208 10.92 14.63 -8.44
CA VAL A 208 9.53 14.88 -8.82
C VAL A 208 9.32 16.35 -9.17
N ILE A 209 9.79 17.28 -8.33
CA ILE A 209 9.64 18.71 -8.57
C ILE A 209 10.38 19.16 -9.84
N ALA A 210 11.55 18.58 -10.13
CA ALA A 210 12.32 18.89 -11.33
C ALA A 210 11.63 18.40 -12.62
N ASP A 211 11.00 17.22 -12.59
CA ASP A 211 10.28 16.66 -13.73
C ASP A 211 8.99 17.44 -14.08
N TRP A 212 8.48 18.28 -13.18
CA TRP A 212 7.28 19.11 -13.38
C TRP A 212 7.58 20.52 -13.94
N ARG A 213 8.85 20.87 -14.16
CA ARG A 213 9.28 22.16 -14.74
C ARG A 213 9.68 22.03 -16.20
#